data_AF-A0A7Y5I0U5-F1
#
_entry.id   AF-A0A7Y5I0U5-F1
#
_cell.length_a   1.000
_cell.length_b   1.000
_cell.length_c   1.000
_cell.angle_alpha   90.00
_cell.angle_beta   90.00
_cell.angle_gamma   90.00
#
_symmetry.space_group_name_H-M   'P 1'
#
loop_
_entity.id
_entity.type
_entity.pdbx_description
1 polymer ?
#
loop_
_entity_poly.entity_id
_entity_poly.type
_entity_poly.pdbx_seq_one_letter_code
_entity_poly.pdbx_strand_id
1 'polypeptide(L)' 'EVEVLSQRLVGERHLSLKLRHQGEPVDGIWFGHTDPLPGRVLLAFRLDVNEWKGERKVQFLVEGAQL' A
#
# COMPACT_ATOMS: atom_id res chain seq x y z
N GLU A 1 -11.91 4.28 -3.39
CA GLU A 1 -11.02 5.04 -2.48
C GLU A 1 -10.64 4.19 -1.28
N VAL A 2 -9.51 4.48 -0.67
CA VAL A 2 -9.02 3.86 0.57
C VAL A 2 -8.56 4.94 1.55
N GLU A 3 -8.53 4.61 2.84
CA GLU A 3 -7.93 5.44 3.88
C GLU A 3 -6.48 4.99 4.11
N VAL A 4 -5.54 5.94 4.18
CA VAL A 4 -4.14 5.67 4.54
C VAL A 4 -4.01 5.73 6.05
N LEU A 5 -3.87 4.57 6.69
CA LEU A 5 -3.71 4.46 8.15
C LEU A 5 -2.28 4.76 8.58
N SER A 6 -1.30 4.32 7.79
CA SER A 6 0.10 4.69 7.96
C SER A 6 0.87 4.50 6.66
N GLN A 7 2.00 5.19 6.55
CA GLN A 7 2.91 5.08 5.41
C GLN A 7 4.36 5.29 5.86
N ARG A 8 5.29 4.62 5.19
CA ARG A 8 6.73 4.80 5.42
C ARG A 8 7.54 4.45 4.17
N LEU A 9 8.72 5.05 4.06
CA LEU A 9 9.69 4.66 3.05
C LEU A 9 10.40 3.35 3.47
N VAL A 10 10.61 2.47 2.49
CA VAL A 10 11.36 1.23 2.61
C VAL A 10 12.45 1.20 1.55
N GLY A 11 13.69 0.92 1.98
CA GLY A 11 14.85 0.92 1.10
C GLY A 11 15.08 2.25 0.36
N GLU A 12 14.58 3.37 0.93
CA GLU A 12 14.66 4.73 0.38
C GLU A 12 13.99 4.95 -1.00
N ARG A 13 13.31 3.94 -1.56
CA ARG A 13 12.79 3.97 -2.94
C ARG A 13 11.35 3.49 -3.09
N HIS A 14 10.75 2.99 -2.01
CA HIS A 14 9.43 2.38 -2.06
C HIS A 14 8.55 2.88 -0.93
N LEU A 15 7.27 3.12 -1.21
CA LEU A 15 6.30 3.53 -0.22
C LEU A 15 5.54 2.29 0.28
N SER A 16 5.77 1.93 1.52
CA SER A 16 4.98 0.92 2.23
C SER A 16 3.79 1.60 2.89
N LEU A 17 2.62 1.00 2.73
CA LEU A 17 1.34 1.53 3.16
C LEU A 17 0.64 0.54 4.08
N LYS A 18 -0.09 1.06 5.06
CA LYS A 18 -1.18 0.36 5.72
C LYS A 18 -2.47 1.09 5.40
N LEU A 19 -3.41 0.39 4.79
CA LEU A 19 -4.63 0.96 4.24
C LEU A 19 -5.85 0.40 4.97
N ARG A 20 -6.95 1.17 5.01
CA ARG A 20 -8.29 0.62 5.32
C ARG A 20 -9.05 0.46 4.02
N HIS A 21 -9.41 -0.78 3.69
CA HIS A 21 -10.23 -1.12 2.54
C HIS A 21 -11.47 -1.86 3.02
N GLN A 22 -12.66 -1.30 2.78
CA GLN A 22 -13.95 -1.87 3.22
C GLN A 22 -14.00 -2.20 4.73
N GLY A 23 -13.37 -1.36 5.56
CA GLY A 23 -13.33 -1.53 7.02
C GLY A 23 -12.11 -2.32 7.53
N GLU A 24 -11.52 -3.16 6.69
CA GLU A 24 -10.40 -4.04 7.07
C GLU A 24 -9.03 -3.42 6.74
N PRO A 25 -8.01 -3.64 7.60
CA PRO A 25 -6.65 -3.23 7.31
C PRO A 25 -6.01 -4.14 6.25
N VAL A 26 -5.41 -3.53 5.23
CA VAL A 26 -4.68 -4.23 4.17
C VAL A 26 -3.32 -3.58 3.98
N ASP A 27 -2.27 -4.40 3.86
CA ASP A 27 -0.93 -3.91 3.56
C ASP A 27 -0.82 -3.54 2.08
N GLY A 28 -0.02 -2.51 1.78
CA GLY A 28 0.25 -2.08 0.41
C GLY A 28 1.72 -1.72 0.18
N ILE A 29 2.16 -1.85 -1.07
CA ILE A 29 3.50 -1.47 -1.51
C ILE A 29 3.42 -0.77 -2.86
N TRP A 30 4.08 0.38 -2.98
CA TRP A 30 4.28 1.07 -4.24
C TRP A 30 5.78 1.13 -4.55
N PHE A 31 6.21 0.29 -5.48
CA PHE A 31 7.61 0.25 -5.89
C PHE A 31 7.97 1.48 -6.73
N GLY A 32 9.06 2.18 -6.36
CA GLY A 32 9.59 3.29 -7.15
C GLY A 32 8.90 4.63 -6.85
N HIS A 33 7.98 4.64 -5.88
CA HIS A 33 7.28 5.82 -5.42
C HIS A 33 7.73 6.19 -4.01
N THR A 34 7.99 7.48 -3.76
CA THR A 34 8.47 7.99 -2.48
C THR A 34 7.66 9.17 -1.95
N ASP A 35 6.78 9.74 -2.77
CA ASP A 35 5.95 10.86 -2.33
C ASP A 35 4.86 10.37 -1.37
N PRO A 36 4.58 11.09 -0.29
CA PRO A 36 3.54 10.68 0.65
C PRO A 36 2.16 10.83 0.03
N LEU A 37 1.26 9.91 0.35
CA LEU A 37 -0.14 9.96 -0.07
C LEU A 37 -1.01 10.73 0.94
N PRO A 38 -2.07 11.41 0.50
CA PRO A 38 -3.06 12.01 1.40
C PRO A 38 -3.79 10.93 2.21
N GLY A 39 -4.43 11.34 3.32
CA GLY A 39 -5.13 10.41 4.23
C GLY A 39 -6.29 9.63 3.59
N ARG A 40 -6.82 10.10 2.46
CA ARG A 40 -7.72 9.36 1.57
C ARG A 40 -7.29 9.54 0.14
N VAL A 41 -7.30 8.47 -0.62
CA VAL A 41 -6.78 8.45 -1.99
C VAL A 41 -7.49 7.38 -2.81
N LEU A 42 -7.67 7.62 -4.10
CA LEU A 42 -8.10 6.60 -5.05
C LEU A 42 -6.86 5.92 -5.63
N LEU A 43 -6.72 4.61 -5.41
CA LEU A 43 -5.57 3.83 -5.88
C LEU A 43 -5.96 2.90 -7.04
N ALA A 44 -5.05 2.79 -8.01
CA ALA A 44 -4.97 1.66 -8.91
C ALA A 44 -4.01 0.63 -8.30
N PHE A 45 -4.47 -0.62 -8.15
CA PHE A 45 -3.69 -1.69 -7.56
C PHE A 45 -4.08 -3.04 -8.12
N ARG A 46 -3.18 -4.01 -7.98
CA ARG A 46 -3.45 -5.43 -8.16
C ARG A 46 -3.23 -6.19 -6.86
N LEU A 47 -3.87 -7.36 -6.74
CA LEU A 47 -3.61 -8.26 -5.62
C LEU A 47 -2.29 -8.97 -5.84
N ASP A 48 -1.50 -9.02 -4.78
CA ASP A 48 -0.23 -9.74 -4.73
C ASP A 48 -0.14 -10.52 -3.42
N VAL A 49 0.77 -11.49 -3.37
CA VAL A 49 1.02 -12.28 -2.18
C VAL A 49 2.34 -11.85 -1.56
N ASN A 50 2.27 -11.32 -0.34
CA ASN A 50 3.46 -11.11 0.48
C ASN A 50 3.78 -12.40 1.26
N GLU A 51 4.96 -12.97 1.03
CA GLU A 51 5.51 -14.06 1.83
C GLU A 51 6.65 -13.53 2.70
N TRP A 52 6.39 -13.42 4.00
CA TRP A 52 7.39 -13.01 4.98
C TRP A 52 7.38 -13.92 6.20
N LYS A 53 8.54 -14.47 6.55
CA LYS A 53 8.71 -15.39 7.69
C LYS A 53 7.72 -16.57 7.70
N GLY A 54 7.35 -17.07 6.52
CA GLY A 54 6.39 -18.17 6.38
C GLY A 54 4.92 -17.77 6.52
N GLU A 55 4.63 -16.49 6.81
CA GLU A 55 3.28 -15.96 6.70
C GLU A 55 3.02 -15.49 5.26
N ARG A 56 1.84 -15.85 4.76
CA ARG A 56 1.39 -15.57 3.40
C ARG A 56 0.14 -14.70 3.47
N LYS A 57 0.24 -13.44 3.09
CA LYS A 57 -0.86 -12.46 3.17
C LYS A 57 -1.12 -11.80 1.84
N VAL A 58 -2.39 -11.51 1.57
CA VAL A 58 -2.77 -10.69 0.42
C VAL A 58 -2.36 -9.24 0.72
N GLN A 59 -1.72 -8.60 -0.26
CA GLN A 59 -1.35 -7.19 -0.21
C GLN A 59 -1.78 -6.49 -1.50
N PHE A 60 -1.86 -5.16 -1.45
CA PHE A 60 -2.05 -4.33 -2.63
C PHE A 60 -0.69 -3.92 -3.21
N LEU A 61 -0.42 -4.34 -4.45
CA LEU A 61 0.66 -3.77 -5.23
C LEU A 61 0.10 -2.57 -5.99
N VAL A 62 0.52 -1.38 -5.57
CA VAL A 62 0.02 -0.11 -6.10
C VAL A 62 0.73 0.24 -7.40
N GLU A 63 -0.05 0.66 -8.38
CA GLU A 63 0.43 1.03 -9.73
C GLU A 63 0.11 2.48 -10.08
N GLY A 64 -0.78 3.13 -9.33
CA GLY A 64 -1.15 4.53 -9.54
C GLY A 64 -2.04 5.08 -8.43
N ALA A 65 -2.13 6.40 -8.37
CA ALA A 65 -3.03 7.13 -7.48
C ALA A 65 -3.59 8.36 -8.19
N GLN A 66 -4.85 8.67 -7.90
CA GLN A 66 -5.43 9.97 -8.20
C GLN A 66 -5.43 10.81 -6.94
N LEU A 67 -4.82 12.00 -7.03
CA LEU A 67 -4.66 12.97 -5.94
C LEU A 67 -5.76 14.03 -5.95
#